data_AF-A0A0K2Y393-F1
#
_entry.id   AF-A0A0K2Y393-F1
#
_cell.length_a   1.000
_cell.length_b   1.000
_cell.length_c   1.000
_cell.angle_alpha   90.00
_cell.angle_beta   90.00
_cell.angle_gamma   90.00
#
_symmetry.space_group_name_H-M   'P 1'
#
loop_
_entity.id
_entity.type
_entity.pdbx_description
1 polymer ?
#
loop_
_entity_poly.entity_id
_entity_poly.type
_entity_poly.pdbx_seq_one_letter_code
_entity_poly.pdbx_strand_id
1 'polypeptide(L)' 'MLSHKGPMVGNRVSHANNKNKRRLLPNLHTIRITLEDGTRQKIKVATSTLRTMRKSK' A
#
# COMPACT_ATOMS: atom_id res chain seq x y z
N MET A 1 -2.13 -10.33 -1.16
CA MET A 1 -2.06 -8.86 -0.91
C MET A 1 -3.45 -8.30 -1.16
N LEU A 2 -4.19 -7.86 -0.14
CA LEU A 2 -5.59 -7.44 -0.33
C LEU A 2 -5.73 -6.23 -1.28
N SER A 3 -4.67 -5.42 -1.40
CA SER A 3 -4.70 -4.18 -2.17
C SER A 3 -4.16 -4.29 -3.61
N HIS A 4 -3.58 -5.41 -4.07
CA HIS A 4 -2.98 -5.54 -5.42
C HIS A 4 -2.03 -4.40 -5.88
N LYS A 5 -1.58 -3.52 -4.97
CA LYS A 5 -0.73 -2.37 -5.29
C LYS A 5 0.73 -2.81 -5.32
N GLY A 6 1.28 -2.93 -6.53
CA GLY A 6 2.70 -3.15 -6.76
C GLY A 6 3.54 -1.87 -6.59
N PRO A 7 4.88 -1.98 -6.56
CA PRO A 7 5.77 -0.84 -6.59
C PRO A 7 5.61 -0.06 -7.90
N MET A 8 5.39 1.25 -7.82
CA MET A 8 5.29 2.11 -8.99
C MET A 8 6.69 2.58 -9.40
N VAL A 9 7.00 2.53 -10.69
CA VAL A 9 8.30 2.97 -11.21
C VAL A 9 8.16 4.37 -11.81
N GLY A 10 9.11 5.27 -11.52
CA GLY A 10 9.12 6.64 -12.03
C GLY A 10 10.51 7.26 -12.08
N ASN A 11 10.58 8.56 -12.35
CA ASN A 11 11.82 9.34 -12.32
C ASN A 11 11.72 10.46 -11.28
N ARG A 12 12.82 10.78 -10.61
CA ARG A 12 13.02 12.07 -9.92
C ARG A 12 13.57 13.05 -10.96
N VAL A 13 12.81 14.10 -11.25
CA VAL A 13 13.19 15.15 -12.20
C VAL A 13 13.68 16.36 -11.39
N SER A 14 14.87 16.87 -11.67
CA SER A 14 15.40 18.09 -11.05
C SER A 14 14.90 19.35 -11.77
N HIS A 15 15.18 20.54 -11.21
CA HIS A 15 14.92 21.82 -11.89
C HIS A 15 15.62 21.92 -13.25
N ALA A 16 16.80 21.31 -13.39
CA ALA A 16 17.54 21.22 -14.66
C ALA A 16 17.05 20.07 -15.57
N ASN A 17 15.91 19.45 -15.26
CA ASN A 17 15.34 18.31 -15.99
C ASN A 17 16.19 17.03 -16.01
N ASN A 18 17.11 16.85 -15.06
CA ASN A 18 17.87 15.60 -14.92
C ASN A 18 16.96 14.49 -14.36
N LYS A 19 16.83 13.37 -15.08
CA LYS A 19 15.89 12.28 -14.77
C LYS A 19 16.61 11.09 -14.14
N ASN A 20 16.45 10.90 -12.83
CA ASN A 20 17.00 9.74 -12.11
C ASN A 20 15.90 8.71 -11.84
N LYS A 21 16.10 7.44 -12.21
CA LYS A 21 15.13 6.36 -11.96
C LYS A 21 14.90 6.16 -10.46
N ARG A 22 13.64 6.08 -10.04
CA ARG A 22 13.24 5.79 -8.65
C ARG A 22 12.06 4.84 -8.61
N ARG A 23 12.02 3.98 -7.59
CA ARG A 23 10.84 3.18 -7.24
C ARG A 23 10.06 3.86 -6.13
N LEU A 24 8.74 3.98 -6.31
CA LEU A 24 7.78 4.39 -5.30
C LEU A 24 7.18 3.14 -4.68
N LEU A 25 7.63 2.82 -3.45
CA LEU A 25 7.07 1.72 -2.69
C LEU A 25 5.74 2.17 -2.06
N PRO A 26 4.63 1.45 -2.25
CA PRO A 26 3.42 1.72 -1.48
C PRO A 26 3.71 1.50 0.01
N ASN A 27 3.25 2.42 0.87
CA ASN A 27 3.32 2.28 2.33
C ASN A 27 2.37 1.15 2.80
N LEU A 28 2.80 -0.09 2.61
CA LEU A 28 2.11 -1.31 3.01
C LEU A 28 2.26 -1.50 4.52
N HIS A 29 1.13 -1.50 5.23
CA HIS A 29 1.09 -1.81 6.65
C HIS A 29 0.60 -3.24 6.84
N THR A 30 1.18 -3.96 7.79
CA THR A 30 0.73 -5.32 8.14
C THR A 30 -0.31 -5.20 9.25
N ILE A 31 -1.55 -5.57 8.95
CA ILE A 31 -2.64 -5.56 9.92
C ILE A 31 -3.14 -6.98 10.19
N ARG A 32 -3.70 -7.19 11.38
CA ARG A 32 -4.39 -8.44 11.73
C ARG A 32 -5.88 -8.22 11.51
N ILE A 33 -6.49 -9.01 10.66
CA ILE A 33 -7.94 -9.05 10.51
C ILE A 33 -8.46 -10.36 11.11
N THR A 34 -9.58 -10.25 11.82
CA THR A 34 -10.40 -11.39 12.25
C THR A 34 -11.41 -11.63 11.13
N LEU A 35 -11.40 -12.83 10.55
CA LEU A 35 -12.44 -13.25 9.61
C LEU A 35 -13.70 -13.66 10.39
N GLU A 36 -14.83 -13.74 9.70
CA GLU A 36 -16.13 -14.13 10.30
C GLU A 36 -16.05 -15.52 10.95
N ASP A 37 -15.18 -16.40 10.44
CA ASP A 37 -14.90 -17.74 10.99
C ASP A 37 -14.01 -17.71 12.26
N GLY A 38 -13.81 -16.55 12.90
CA GLY A 38 -12.98 -16.39 14.11
C GLY A 38 -11.47 -16.47 13.88
N THR A 39 -11.02 -16.77 12.67
CA THR A 39 -9.60 -16.95 12.34
C THR A 39 -8.88 -15.61 12.19
N ARG A 40 -7.69 -15.48 12.79
CA ARG A 40 -6.87 -14.24 12.76
C ARG A 40 -5.79 -14.34 11.68
N GLN A 41 -5.95 -13.60 10.58
CA GLN A 41 -4.96 -13.59 9.50
C GLN A 41 -4.16 -12.28 9.46
N LYS A 42 -2.85 -12.37 9.23
CA LYS A 42 -1.97 -11.22 8.99
C LYS A 42 -2.00 -10.91 7.50
N ILE A 43 -2.44 -9.71 7.12
CA ILE A 43 -2.50 -9.28 5.72
C ILE A 43 -1.74 -7.97 5.55
N LYS A 44 -0.97 -7.89 4.46
CA LYS A 44 -0.35 -6.64 3.99
C LYS A 44 -1.40 -5.83 3.23
N VAL A 45 -1.74 -4.66 3.77
CA VAL A 45 -2.78 -3.77 3.25
C VAL A 45 -2.17 -2.38 3.06
N ALA A 46 -2.50 -1.73 1.95
CA ALA A 46 -2.09 -0.34 1.74
C ALA A 46 -2.89 0.58 2.67
N THR A 47 -2.26 1.64 3.20
CA THR A 47 -2.93 2.63 4.06
C THR A 47 -4.18 3.24 3.44
N SER A 48 -4.24 3.38 2.11
CA SER A 48 -5.44 3.84 1.41
C SER A 48 -6.63 2.92 1.64
N THR A 49 -6.41 1.60 1.63
CA THR A 49 -7.46 0.59 1.77
C THR A 49 -7.88 0.47 3.24
N LEU A 50 -6.94 0.61 4.17
CA LEU A 50 -7.23 0.72 5.61
C LEU A 50 -8.19 1.88 5.91
N ARG A 51 -7.95 3.05 5.30
CA ARG A 51 -8.81 4.24 5.45
C ARG A 51 -10.25 3.95 5.00
N THR A 52 -10.42 3.24 3.89
CA THR A 52 -11.75 2.87 3.37
C THR A 52 -12.43 1.83 4.26
N MET A 53 -11.71 0.79 4.70
CA MET A 53 -12.26 -0.24 5.59
C MET A 53 -12.77 0.33 6.91
N ARG A 54 -12.06 1.30 7.51
CA ARG A 54 -12.48 1.96 8.74
C ARG A 54 -13.75 2.80 8.56
N LYS A 55 -14.02 3.31 7.35
CA LYS A 55 -15.18 4.16 7.06
C LYS A 55 -16.46 3.36 6.77
N SER A 56 -16.32 2.06 6.48
CA SER A 56 -17.42 1.15 6.15
C SER A 56 -17.99 0.41 7.37
N LYS A 57 -17.43 0.63 8.55
CA LYS A 57 -17.92 0.11 9.83
C LYS A 57 -18.74 1.20 10.51
#